data_AF-A0A6V7K848-F1
#
_entry.id   AF-A0A6V7K848-F1
#
_cell.length_a   1.000
_cell.length_b   1.000
_cell.length_c   1.000
_cell.angle_alpha   90.00
_cell.angle_beta   90.00
_cell.angle_gamma   90.00
#
_symmetry.space_group_name_H-M   'P 1'
#
loop_
_entity.id
_entity.type
_entity.pdbx_description
1 polymer ?
#
loop_
_entity_poly.entity_id
_entity_poly.type
_entity_poly.pdbx_seq_one_letter_code
_entity_poly.pdbx_strand_id
1 'polypeptide(L)' 'GKQNQNQPEKPFHCNVCDGTFSRYSSLWSHKRLHSGDKPFKCEVCGLAFAK' A
#
# COMPACT_ATOMS: atom_id res chain seq x y z
N GLY A 1 18.17 -3.05 -32.36
CA GLY A 1 16.88 -3.03 -31.67
C GLY A 1 16.93 -4.09 -30.59
N LYS A 2 16.59 -3.83 -29.33
CA LYS A 2 15.36 -3.19 -28.86
C LYS A 2 15.69 -2.33 -27.63
N GLN A 3 15.17 -1.11 -27.61
CA GLN A 3 15.03 -0.36 -26.37
C GLN A 3 14.13 -1.20 -25.45
N ASN A 4 14.56 -1.52 -24.23
CA ASN A 4 13.60 -1.88 -23.20
C ASN A 4 13.97 -1.12 -21.94
N GLN A 5 13.01 -0.30 -21.54
CA GLN A 5 13.15 0.73 -20.53
C GLN A 5 13.61 0.09 -19.22
N ASN A 6 14.58 0.73 -18.56
CA ASN A 6 14.87 0.52 -17.15
C ASN A 6 13.64 0.97 -16.34
N GLN A 7 12.56 0.19 -16.41
CA GLN A 7 11.42 0.33 -15.52
C GLN A 7 12.02 0.24 -14.11
N PRO A 8 11.74 1.21 -13.23
CA PRO A 8 12.23 1.10 -11.86
C PRO A 8 11.76 -0.26 -11.33
N GLU A 9 12.71 -1.14 -11.01
CA GLU A 9 12.38 -2.45 -10.48
C GLU A 9 11.55 -2.21 -9.23
N LYS A 10 10.28 -2.61 -9.30
CA LYS A 10 9.33 -2.50 -8.20
C LYS A 10 9.13 -3.91 -7.65
N PRO A 11 10.09 -4.43 -6.86
CA PRO A 11 10.07 -5.82 -6.41
C PRO A 11 8.94 -6.11 -5.43
N PHE A 12 8.27 -5.07 -4.90
CA PHE A 12 7.22 -5.20 -3.90
C PHE A 12 5.85 -5.15 -4.57
N HIS A 13 5.23 -6.31 -4.70
CA HIS A 13 3.90 -6.49 -5.30
C HIS A 13 2.82 -6.62 -4.22
N CYS A 14 1.67 -6.00 -4.45
CA CYS A 14 0.48 -6.27 -3.66
C CYS A 14 -0.14 -7.60 -4.10
N ASN A 15 -0.58 -8.41 -3.14
CA ASN A 15 -1.23 -9.69 -3.39
C ASN A 15 -2.76 -9.59 -3.50
N VAL A 16 -3.31 -8.37 -3.40
CA VAL A 16 -4.75 -8.09 -3.46
C VAL A 16 -5.13 -7.33 -4.74
N CYS A 17 -4.19 -6.58 -5.32
CA CYS A 17 -4.37 -5.84 -6.57
C CYS A 17 -3.02 -5.73 -7.33
N ASP A 18 -3.04 -5.22 -8.56
CA ASP A 18 -1.83 -5.06 -9.39
C ASP A 18 -0.89 -3.91 -8.97
N GLY A 19 -1.00 -3.45 -7.72
CA GLY A 19 -0.17 -2.39 -7.15
C GLY A 19 1.29 -2.85 -7.00
N THR A 20 2.22 -2.10 -7.60
CA THR A 20 3.66 -2.36 -7.49
C THR A 20 4.39 -1.16 -6.89
N PHE A 21 5.36 -1.44 -6.02
CA PHE A 21 6.06 -0.44 -5.22
C PHE A 21 7.58 -0.65 -5.25
N SER A 22 8.33 0.45 -5.23
CA SER A 22 9.80 0.42 -5.16
C SER A 22 10.34 0.24 -3.74
N ARG A 23 9.49 0.38 -2.71
CA ARG A 23 9.86 0.25 -1.29
C ARG A 23 8.84 -0.60 -0.54
N TYR A 24 9.34 -1.42 0.38
CA TYR A 24 8.50 -2.24 1.26
C TYR A 24 7.56 -1.39 2.14
N SER A 25 8.03 -0.26 2.67
CA SER A 25 7.20 0.63 3.51
C SER A 25 5.99 1.21 2.78
N SER A 26 6.12 1.45 1.47
CA SER A 26 5.02 1.88 0.60
C SER A 26 4.01 0.75 0.39
N LEU A 27 4.48 -0.47 0.09
CA LEU A 27 3.61 -1.66 0.00
C LEU A 27 2.89 -1.92 1.33
N TRP A 28 3.60 -1.87 2.46
CA TRP A 28 3.03 -2.10 3.79
C TRP A 28 1.91 -1.10 4.11
N SER A 29 2.15 0.18 3.83
CA SER A 29 1.14 1.22 4.02
C SER A 29 -0.06 1.04 3.08
N HIS A 30 0.19 0.67 1.83
CA HIS A 30 -0.85 0.37 0.86
C HIS A 30 -1.72 -0.82 1.30
N LYS A 31 -1.13 -1.90 1.84
CA LYS A 31 -1.89 -3.08 2.30
C LYS A 31 -2.91 -2.75 3.41
N ARG A 32 -2.65 -1.73 4.23
CA ARG A 32 -3.61 -1.29 5.25
C ARG A 32 -4.92 -0.75 4.66
N LEU A 33 -4.89 -0.24 3.43
CA LEU A 33 -6.09 0.22 2.73
C LEU A 33 -7.03 -0.93 2.38
N HIS A 34 -6.47 -2.09 2.01
CA HIS A 34 -7.26 -3.30 1.69
C HIS A 34 -7.87 -3.94 2.93
N SER A 35 -7.13 -3.94 4.04
CA SER A 35 -7.62 -4.51 5.30
C SER A 35 -8.71 -3.67 5.96
N GLY A 36 -8.91 -2.43 5.51
CA GLY A 36 -9.79 -1.47 6.19
C GLY A 36 -9.37 -1.23 7.66
N ASP A 37 -8.09 -1.50 7.96
CA ASP A 37 -7.61 -1.58 9.34
C ASP A 37 -7.57 -0.17 9.91
N LYS A 38 -8.43 0.07 10.89
CA LYS A 38 -8.63 1.38 11.52
C LYS A 38 -8.25 1.26 12.99
N PRO A 39 -6.94 1.18 13.30
CA PRO A 39 -6.48 0.97 14.67
C PRO A 39 -6.76 2.18 15.56
N PHE A 40 -7.04 3.35 14.97
CA PHE A 40 -7.36 4.56 15.71
C PHE A 40 -8.88 4.73 15.78
N LYS A 41 -9.42 4.70 16.99
CA LYS A 41 -10.84 4.97 17.27
C LYS A 41 -10.95 6.24 18.10
N CYS A 42 -11.77 7.18 17.65
CA CYS A 42 -12.13 8.33 18.47
C CYS A 42 -13.11 7.88 19.55
N GLU A 43 -12.79 8.13 20.82
CA GLU A 43 -13.66 7.78 21.94
C GLU A 43 -14.86 8.74 22.07
N VAL A 44 -14.75 9.96 21.54
CA VAL A 44 -15.81 10.97 21.61
C VAL A 44 -16.90 10.73 20.57
N CYS A 45 -16.54 10.52 19.29
CA CYS A 45 -17.51 10.31 18.21
C CYS A 45 -17.64 8.85 17.76
N GLY A 46 -16.81 7.93 18.27
CA GLY A 46 -16.85 6.50 17.94
C GLY A 46 -16.27 6.14 16.57
N LEU A 47 -15.86 7.11 15.76
CA LEU A 47 -15.35 6.88 14.41
C LEU A 47 -13.95 6.27 14.44
N ALA A 48 -13.77 5.21 13.66
CA ALA A 48 -12.48 4.57 13.44
C ALA A 48 -11.84 5.09 12.13
N PHE A 49 -10.55 5.42 12.19
CA PHE A 49 -9.77 5.96 11.08
C PHE A 49 -8.42 5.23 10.94
N ALA A 50 -7.93 5.18 9.71
CA ALA A 50 -6.58 4.74 9.41
C ALA A 50 -5.61 5.94 9.50
N LYS A 51 -4.32 5.67 9.67
CA LYS A 51 -3.26 6.70 9.70
C LYS A 51 -3.20 7.50 8.40
#